data_AF-A0A0Q5JPH1-F1
#
_entry.id   AF-A0A0Q5JPH1-F1
#
_cell.length_a   1.000
_cell.length_b   1.000
_cell.length_c   1.000
_cell.angle_alpha   90.00
_cell.angle_beta   90.00
_cell.angle_gamma   90.00
#
_symmetry.space_group_name_H-M   'P 1'
#
loop_
_entity.id
_entity.type
_entity.pdbx_description
1 polymer ?
#
loop_
_entity_poly.entity_id
_entity_poly.type
_entity_poly.pdbx_seq_one_letter_code
_entity_poly.pdbx_strand_id
1 'polypeptide(L)'
;MNATIDSACIFDGESTALSFHYDAVNGITQQEGGQSATLYCNFGTMIVDDRHGITIDTVEPVSPGGNTLRVAYDVQMQDAGGTSPGAQYYGADARYWTVTATAAAGQWQPDTGTKEGSVTINVSF
;
A
#
# COMPACT_ATOMS: atom_id res chain seq x y z
N MET A 1 24.03 -34.05 11.35
CA MET A 1 23.11 -33.90 10.20
C MET A 1 22.79 -32.43 10.14
N ASN A 2 23.21 -31.73 9.08
CA ASN A 2 22.96 -30.30 8.93
C ASN A 2 21.90 -30.14 7.84
N ALA A 3 20.81 -29.47 8.16
CA ALA A 3 19.80 -29.06 7.19
C ALA A 3 20.03 -27.59 6.86
N THR A 4 20.08 -27.28 5.57
CA THR A 4 20.06 -25.90 5.08
C THR A 4 18.61 -25.53 4.85
N ILE A 5 18.11 -24.51 5.52
CA ILE A 5 16.79 -23.93 5.23
C ILE A 5 17.06 -22.75 4.31
N ASP A 6 16.60 -22.85 3.06
CA ASP A 6 16.60 -21.70 2.16
C ASP A 6 15.66 -20.63 2.74
N SER A 7 16.14 -19.38 2.79
CA SER A 7 15.31 -18.24 3.17
C SER A 7 14.17 -18.11 2.16
N ALA A 8 12.95 -18.38 2.61
CA ALA A 8 11.74 -18.31 1.82
C ALA A 8 10.82 -17.24 2.41
N CYS A 9 10.22 -16.44 1.52
CA CYS A 9 9.17 -15.51 1.87
C CYS A 9 7.91 -15.81 1.04
N ILE A 10 6.75 -15.53 1.62
CA ILE A 10 5.44 -15.71 0.98
C ILE A 10 4.57 -14.48 1.22
N PHE A 11 3.87 -14.02 0.19
CA PHE A 11 2.77 -13.08 0.35
C PHE A 11 1.49 -13.84 0.66
N ASP A 12 0.81 -13.47 1.74
CA ASP A 12 -0.51 -13.99 2.09
C ASP A 12 -1.51 -12.85 2.34
N GLY A 13 -2.75 -13.11 1.95
CA GLY A 13 -3.83 -12.12 1.86
C GLY A 13 -3.91 -11.42 0.50
N GLU A 14 -4.81 -10.44 0.42
CA GLU A 14 -5.07 -9.66 -0.78
C GLU A 14 -4.68 -8.19 -0.56
N SER A 15 -4.21 -7.54 -1.63
CA SER A 15 -4.02 -6.09 -1.61
C SER A 15 -5.37 -5.37 -1.70
N THR A 16 -5.53 -4.30 -0.95
CA THR A 16 -6.68 -3.39 -1.03
C THR A 16 -6.30 -2.14 -1.80
N ALA A 17 -7.10 -1.80 -2.82
CA ALA A 17 -6.92 -0.54 -3.54
C ALA A 17 -7.14 0.65 -2.61
N LEU A 18 -6.34 1.71 -2.77
CA LEU A 18 -6.57 2.98 -2.07
C LEU A 18 -7.75 3.72 -2.72
N SER A 19 -8.78 4.03 -1.95
CA SER A 19 -9.86 4.94 -2.33
C SER A 19 -9.81 6.21 -1.47
N PHE A 20 -10.31 7.32 -2.00
CA PHE A 20 -10.31 8.60 -1.29
C PHE A 20 -11.36 9.57 -1.82
N HIS A 21 -11.77 10.53 -1.00
CA HIS A 21 -12.62 11.65 -1.42
C HIS A 21 -11.77 12.91 -1.63
N TYR A 22 -11.88 13.56 -2.79
CA TYR A 22 -11.28 14.89 -3.00
C TYR A 22 -12.34 15.99 -2.96
N ASP A 23 -12.07 17.03 -2.18
CA ASP A 23 -12.82 18.28 -2.16
C ASP A 23 -11.87 19.47 -2.42
N ALA A 24 -12.35 20.47 -3.14
CA ALA A 24 -11.56 21.63 -3.51
C ALA A 24 -11.16 22.51 -2.32
N VAL A 25 -11.88 22.44 -1.18
CA VAL A 25 -11.56 23.21 0.03
C VAL A 25 -10.49 22.50 0.87
N ASN A 26 -10.62 21.18 1.05
CA ASN A 26 -9.83 20.42 2.01
C ASN A 26 -8.76 19.51 1.37
N GLY A 27 -8.76 19.34 0.04
CA GLY A 27 -7.93 18.36 -0.64
C GLY A 27 -8.46 16.94 -0.48
N ILE A 28 -7.55 15.96 -0.34
CA ILE A 28 -7.94 14.56 -0.12
C ILE A 28 -8.37 14.34 1.34
N THR A 29 -9.52 13.70 1.52
CA THR A 29 -10.12 13.29 2.79
C THR A 29 -10.64 11.84 2.66
N GLN A 30 -11.04 11.23 3.79
CA GLN A 30 -11.69 9.91 3.82
C GLN A 30 -10.96 8.84 2.99
N GLN A 31 -9.68 8.63 3.30
CA GLN A 31 -8.88 7.60 2.65
C GLN A 31 -9.15 6.24 3.27
N GLU A 32 -9.38 5.23 2.43
CA GLU A 32 -9.64 3.85 2.85
C GLU A 32 -8.86 2.87 1.96
N GLY A 33 -8.44 1.73 2.53
CA GLY A 33 -7.64 0.72 1.83
C GLY A 33 -6.17 1.13 1.64
N GLY A 34 -5.60 0.79 0.49
CA GLY A 34 -4.21 1.10 0.15
C GLY A 34 -3.18 0.20 0.82
N GLN A 35 -3.58 -0.98 1.30
CA GLN A 35 -2.68 -1.93 1.95
C GLN A 35 -2.30 -3.08 1.01
N SER A 36 -1.04 -3.52 1.03
CA SER A 36 -0.60 -4.73 0.33
C SER A 36 -1.03 -6.00 1.08
N ALA A 37 -0.86 -7.17 0.43
CA ALA A 37 -0.77 -8.44 1.15
C ALA A 37 0.40 -8.41 2.17
N THR A 38 0.35 -9.29 3.17
CA THR A 38 1.42 -9.38 4.18
C THR A 38 2.49 -10.34 3.68
N LEU A 39 3.75 -9.88 3.66
CA LEU A 39 4.92 -10.70 3.43
C LEU A 39 5.34 -11.39 4.73
N TYR A 40 5.43 -12.70 4.70
CA TYR A 40 5.97 -13.52 5.77
C TYR A 40 7.29 -14.13 5.33
N CYS A 41 8.36 -13.91 6.09
CA CYS A 41 9.68 -14.50 5.86
C CYS A 41 10.10 -15.36 7.04
N ASN A 42 11.01 -16.31 6.81
CA ASN A 42 11.65 -17.04 7.91
C ASN A 42 12.26 -16.04 8.92
N PHE A 43 12.22 -16.39 10.20
CA PHE A 43 12.76 -15.56 11.28
C PHE A 43 14.20 -15.11 11.01
N GLY A 44 14.45 -13.81 11.11
CA GLY A 44 15.77 -13.19 10.90
C GLY A 44 16.23 -13.16 9.45
N THR A 45 15.36 -13.50 8.48
CA THR A 45 15.69 -13.51 7.04
C THR A 45 15.07 -12.36 6.27
N MET A 46 14.19 -11.58 6.89
CA MET A 46 13.63 -10.40 6.25
C MET A 46 14.75 -9.37 6.04
N ILE A 47 15.17 -9.21 4.79
CA ILE A 47 16.21 -8.26 4.43
C ILE A 47 15.65 -6.86 4.67
N VAL A 48 16.28 -6.12 5.57
CA VAL A 48 15.91 -4.76 6.00
C VAL A 48 16.34 -3.71 4.97
N ASP A 49 16.34 -4.04 3.67
CA ASP A 49 16.62 -3.06 2.63
C ASP A 49 15.31 -2.63 1.98
N ASP A 50 14.96 -1.38 2.23
CA ASP A 50 13.63 -0.79 2.26
C ASP A 50 12.97 -0.66 0.86
N ARG A 51 13.61 -1.17 -0.19
CA ARG A 51 13.30 -0.81 -1.60
C ARG A 51 13.41 -1.94 -2.62
N HIS A 52 13.37 -3.22 -2.24
CA HIS A 52 13.20 -4.26 -3.24
C HIS A 52 11.85 -4.10 -3.97
N GLY A 53 11.92 -3.68 -5.24
CA GLY A 53 10.91 -3.92 -6.26
C GLY A 53 9.51 -3.35 -6.02
N ILE A 54 9.31 -2.38 -5.13
CA ILE A 54 7.99 -1.74 -4.93
C ILE A 54 7.72 -0.86 -6.15
N THR A 55 6.76 -1.30 -6.96
CA THR A 55 6.23 -0.51 -8.08
C THR A 55 4.82 -0.08 -7.72
N ILE A 56 4.59 1.23 -7.77
CA ILE A 56 3.27 1.81 -7.53
C ILE A 56 2.65 2.08 -8.91
N ASP A 57 1.59 1.37 -9.25
CA ASP A 57 0.79 1.71 -10.41
C ASP A 57 -0.28 2.70 -9.97
N THR A 58 -0.07 3.97 -10.35
CA THR A 58 -0.97 5.07 -10.03
C THR A 58 -1.85 5.42 -11.23
N VAL A 59 -3.17 5.43 -11.04
CA VAL A 59 -4.09 6.05 -12.00
C VAL A 59 -4.45 7.44 -11.48
N GLU A 60 -4.04 8.49 -12.20
CA GLU A 60 -4.44 9.85 -11.88
C GLU A 60 -5.95 10.03 -12.11
N PRO A 61 -6.74 10.45 -11.09
CA PRO A 61 -8.17 10.68 -11.28
C PRO A 61 -8.42 11.84 -12.23
N VAL A 62 -9.44 11.72 -13.08
CA VAL A 62 -9.86 12.77 -14.02
C VAL A 62 -11.23 13.30 -13.63
N SER A 63 -11.38 14.63 -13.58
CA SER A 63 -12.67 15.28 -13.32
C SER A 63 -13.63 15.10 -14.49
N PRO A 64 -14.95 15.11 -14.26
CA PRO A 64 -15.91 15.44 -15.30
C PRO A 64 -15.54 16.82 -15.85
N GLY A 65 -15.23 16.93 -17.14
CA GLY A 65 -14.65 18.14 -17.75
C GLY A 65 -13.19 17.99 -18.17
N GLY A 66 -12.53 16.88 -17.84
CA GLY A 66 -11.22 16.52 -18.39
C GLY A 66 -10.02 17.12 -17.65
N ASN A 67 -10.22 17.71 -16.46
CA ASN A 67 -9.10 18.17 -15.63
C ASN A 67 -8.53 17.01 -14.83
N THR A 68 -7.24 16.76 -14.95
CA THR A 68 -6.55 15.74 -14.14
C THR A 68 -6.28 16.25 -12.73
N LEU A 69 -6.52 15.42 -11.70
CA LEU A 69 -6.10 15.70 -10.33
C LEU A 69 -4.63 15.32 -10.19
N ARG A 70 -3.78 16.24 -9.75
CA ARG A 70 -2.41 15.89 -9.37
C ARG A 70 -2.41 15.33 -7.95
N VAL A 71 -2.13 14.05 -7.85
CA VAL A 71 -2.04 13.32 -6.58
C VAL A 71 -0.60 12.92 -6.35
N ALA A 72 -0.09 13.20 -5.15
CA ALA A 72 1.16 12.66 -4.66
C ALA A 72 0.87 11.43 -3.80
N TYR A 73 1.72 10.41 -3.90
CA TYR A 73 1.58 9.16 -3.15
C TYR A 73 2.82 8.92 -2.31
N ASP A 74 2.60 8.45 -1.08
CA ASP A 74 3.67 7.99 -0.18
C ASP A 74 3.43 6.53 0.19
N VAL A 75 4.50 5.74 0.21
CA VAL A 75 4.45 4.33 0.61
C VAL A 75 5.20 4.16 1.90
N GLN A 76 4.49 3.64 2.89
CA GLN A 76 5.04 3.33 4.19
C GLN A 76 5.10 1.82 4.38
N MET A 77 6.24 1.39 4.88
CA MET A 77 6.48 0.01 5.27
C MET A 77 6.17 -0.15 6.74
N GLN A 78 5.46 -1.22 7.09
CA GLN A 78 5.05 -1.49 8.46
C GLN A 78 5.34 -2.95 8.80
N ASP A 79 6.10 -3.17 9.88
CA ASP A 79 6.28 -4.50 10.41
C ASP A 79 4.95 -4.97 11.00
N ALA A 80 4.47 -6.12 10.55
CA ALA A 80 3.32 -6.78 11.14
C ALA A 80 3.75 -7.42 12.46
N GLY A 81 2.89 -7.31 13.47
CA GLY A 81 3.11 -7.97 14.75
C GLY A 81 3.31 -9.48 14.55
N GLY A 82 4.16 -10.07 15.39
CA GLY A 82 4.37 -11.52 15.40
C GLY A 82 3.02 -12.25 15.50
N THR A 83 2.88 -13.29 14.70
CA THR A 83 1.69 -14.14 14.69
C THR A 83 1.58 -14.93 16.00
N SER A 84 0.36 -15.27 16.42
CA SER A 84 0.12 -16.00 17.68
C SER A 84 0.58 -17.46 17.61
N PRO A 85 0.94 -18.08 18.75
CA PRO A 85 1.22 -19.52 18.81
C PRO A 85 0.09 -20.35 18.20
N GLY A 86 0.43 -21.26 17.30
CA GLY A 86 -0.53 -22.10 16.55
C GLY A 86 -1.05 -21.49 15.25
N ALA A 87 -0.68 -20.26 14.91
CA ALA A 87 -0.95 -19.68 13.59
C ALA A 87 -0.02 -20.26 12.51
N GLN A 88 -0.48 -20.21 11.25
CA GLN A 88 0.22 -20.76 10.09
C GLN A 88 1.66 -20.23 9.91
N TYR A 89 1.91 -18.96 10.23
CA TYR A 89 3.23 -18.33 10.14
C TYR A 89 3.83 -17.99 11.50
N TYR A 90 3.53 -18.80 12.52
CA TYR A 90 4.08 -18.59 13.87
C TYR A 90 5.61 -18.46 13.86
N GLY A 91 6.11 -17.35 14.40
CA GLY A 91 7.55 -17.06 14.48
C GLY A 91 8.18 -16.51 13.21
N ALA A 92 7.41 -16.26 12.15
CA ALA A 92 7.88 -15.55 10.97
C ALA A 92 8.09 -14.05 11.26
N ASP A 93 9.04 -13.45 10.55
CA ASP A 93 9.06 -11.99 10.40
C ASP A 93 7.93 -11.61 9.44
N ALA A 94 7.15 -10.58 9.75
CA ALA A 94 5.99 -10.19 8.96
C ALA A 94 6.02 -8.69 8.64
N ARG A 95 5.59 -8.33 7.42
CA ARG A 95 5.61 -6.94 6.93
C ARG A 95 4.53 -6.70 5.90
N TYR A 96 3.99 -5.49 5.86
CA TYR A 96 3.10 -5.02 4.81
C TYR A 96 3.42 -3.57 4.47
N TRP A 97 2.86 -3.12 3.36
CA TRP A 97 3.01 -1.75 2.89
C TRP A 97 1.65 -1.07 2.81
N THR A 98 1.63 0.21 3.14
CA THR A 98 0.45 1.08 3.01
C THR A 98 0.78 2.26 2.12
N VAL A 99 -0.09 2.56 1.16
CA VAL A 99 -0.05 3.80 0.39
C VAL A 99 -0.97 4.82 1.04
N THR A 100 -0.50 6.06 1.10
CA THR A 100 -1.35 7.23 1.36
C THR A 100 -1.31 8.16 0.16
N ALA A 101 -2.39 8.89 -0.07
CA ALA A 101 -2.49 9.87 -1.14
C ALA A 101 -2.58 11.29 -0.57
N THR A 102 -2.05 12.28 -1.28
CA THR A 102 -2.26 13.69 -0.95
C THR A 102 -2.48 14.49 -2.22
N ALA A 103 -3.35 15.49 -2.17
CA ALA A 103 -3.50 16.46 -3.24
C ALA A 103 -3.74 17.84 -2.64
N ALA A 104 -3.14 18.87 -3.24
CA ALA A 104 -3.38 20.25 -2.84
C ALA A 104 -4.85 20.63 -3.05
N ALA A 105 -5.40 21.42 -2.12
CA ALA A 105 -6.71 22.05 -2.28
C ALA A 105 -6.72 23.03 -3.47
N GLY A 106 -7.89 23.31 -4.02
CA GLY A 106 -8.11 24.28 -5.09
C GLY A 106 -7.61 23.85 -6.48
N GLN A 107 -7.17 22.60 -6.68
CA GLN A 107 -6.76 22.12 -8.01
C GLN A 107 -7.93 22.04 -9.00
N TRP A 108 -9.12 21.76 -8.51
CA TRP A 108 -10.36 21.82 -9.27
C TRP A 108 -11.23 22.95 -8.73
N GLN A 109 -11.99 23.59 -9.62
CA GLN A 109 -13.10 24.44 -9.16
C GLN A 109 -14.10 23.57 -8.38
N PRO A 110 -14.84 24.13 -7.41
CA PRO A 110 -15.75 23.37 -6.57
C PRO A 110 -16.89 22.76 -7.41
N ASP A 111 -16.64 21.57 -7.96
CA ASP A 111 -17.65 20.68 -8.50
C ASP A 111 -17.91 19.60 -7.46
N THR A 112 -19.13 19.60 -6.94
CA THR A 112 -19.61 18.74 -5.87
C THR A 112 -19.79 17.31 -6.37
N GLY A 113 -18.80 16.44 -6.18
CA GLY A 113 -19.00 15.01 -6.43
C GLY A 113 -17.83 14.14 -5.99
N THR A 114 -18.13 13.03 -5.33
CA THR A 114 -17.17 11.97 -5.01
C THR A 114 -16.50 11.44 -6.27
N LYS A 115 -15.18 11.21 -6.19
CA LYS A 115 -14.38 10.56 -7.24
C LYS A 115 -13.58 9.46 -6.60
N GLU A 116 -13.41 8.38 -7.33
CA GLU A 116 -12.63 7.22 -6.91
C GLU A 116 -11.36 7.18 -7.77
N GLY A 117 -10.20 7.22 -7.13
CA GLY A 117 -8.93 6.80 -7.73
C GLY A 117 -8.59 5.40 -7.24
N SER A 118 -7.75 4.68 -7.97
CA SER A 118 -7.17 3.42 -7.49
C SER A 118 -5.65 3.49 -7.57
N VAL A 119 -5.02 2.92 -6.55
CA VAL A 119 -3.57 2.68 -6.51
C VAL A 119 -3.35 1.22 -6.23
N THR A 120 -2.54 0.58 -7.06
CA THR A 120 -2.14 -0.82 -6.88
C THR A 120 -0.66 -0.84 -6.49
N ILE A 121 -0.35 -1.54 -5.40
CA ILE A 121 1.03 -1.78 -4.96
C ILE A 121 1.45 -3.13 -5.49
N ASN A 122 2.46 -3.15 -6.35
CA ASN A 122 3.13 -4.36 -6.76
C ASN A 122 4.46 -4.45 -6.01
N VAL A 123 4.71 -5.56 -5.32
CA VAL A 123 5.99 -5.83 -4.66
C VAL A 123 6.61 -7.05 -5.33
N SER A 124 7.86 -6.93 -5.77
CA SER A 124 8.63 -8.01 -6.38
C SER A 124 9.91 -8.28 -5.57
N PHE A 125 10.30 -9.54 -5.49
CA PHE A 125 11.49 -10.03 -4.78
C PHE A 125 12.35 -10.89 -5.71
#